data_AF-A0A8B6FZ90-F1
#
_entry.id   AF-A0A8B6FZ90-F1
#
_cell.length_a   1.000
_cell.length_b   1.000
_cell.length_c   1.000
_cell.angle_alpha   90.00
_cell.angle_beta   90.00
_cell.angle_gamma   90.00
#
_symmetry.space_group_name_H-M   'P 1'
#
loop_
_entity.id
_entity.type
_entity.pdbx_description
1 polymer ?
#
loop_
_entity_poly.entity_id
_entity_poly.type
_entity_poly.pdbx_seq_one_letter_code
_entity_poly.pdbx_strand_id
1 'polypeptide(L)'
;MLKEICLFLVVSISIVSSVKVQCRHDTECGSDECCYYHEGPIVVSKKRESILPFSSMIQGGWCEKYKTEGQSCSGIAKMNGHCECGPGLTCTVVSTHTSFQKRKGLPATCVQTQTKG
;
A
#
# COMPACT_ATOMS: atom_id res chain seq x y z
N MET A 1 -9.38 41.13 -23.60
CA MET A 1 -10.53 40.21 -23.43
C MET A 1 -10.16 38.75 -23.70
N LEU A 2 -9.50 38.39 -24.80
CA LEU A 2 -9.12 36.99 -25.12
C LEU A 2 -8.06 36.39 -24.16
N LYS A 3 -7.17 37.23 -23.61
CA LYS A 3 -6.08 36.82 -22.71
C LYS A 3 -6.57 36.33 -21.35
N GLU A 4 -7.67 36.86 -20.84
CA GLU A 4 -8.24 36.48 -19.55
C GLU A 4 -8.99 35.14 -19.62
N ILE A 5 -9.54 34.80 -20.80
CA ILE A 5 -10.32 33.57 -21.02
C ILE A 5 -9.41 32.33 -21.03
N CYS A 6 -8.17 32.47 -21.51
CA CYS A 6 -7.21 31.35 -21.50
C CYS A 6 -6.77 30.94 -20.09
N LEU A 7 -6.78 31.85 -19.11
CA LEU A 7 -6.31 31.55 -17.75
C LEU A 7 -7.29 30.64 -17.00
N PHE A 8 -8.60 30.77 -17.28
CA PHE A 8 -9.63 29.97 -16.61
C PHE A 8 -9.68 28.51 -17.10
N LEU A 9 -9.27 28.22 -18.34
CA LEU A 9 -9.28 26.86 -18.88
C LEU A 9 -8.15 25.96 -18.35
N VAL A 10 -7.07 26.54 -17.82
CA VAL A 10 -5.92 25.75 -17.29
C VAL A 10 -6.19 25.23 -15.88
N VAL A 11 -7.11 25.85 -15.13
CA VAL A 11 -7.36 25.55 -13.71
C VAL A 11 -8.37 24.40 -13.49
N SER A 12 -9.12 23.99 -14.52
CA SER A 12 -10.27 23.09 -14.35
C SER A 12 -9.96 21.58 -14.32
N ILE A 13 -8.71 21.14 -14.52
CA ILE A 13 -8.42 19.72 -14.86
C ILE A 13 -8.02 18.83 -13.66
N SER A 14 -7.71 19.35 -12.47
CA SER A 14 -7.04 18.51 -11.46
C SER A 14 -7.91 18.05 -10.28
N ILE A 15 -9.16 17.64 -10.53
CA ILE A 15 -9.93 16.87 -9.54
C ILE A 15 -10.04 15.42 -10.03
N VAL A 16 -8.90 14.72 -10.11
CA VAL A 16 -8.91 13.26 -10.21
C VAL A 16 -9.33 12.75 -8.83
N SER A 17 -10.64 12.55 -8.65
CA SER A 17 -11.15 11.83 -7.49
C SER A 17 -10.48 10.46 -7.47
N SER A 18 -9.75 10.14 -6.40
CA SER A 18 -9.18 8.80 -6.18
C SER A 18 -10.31 7.79 -5.98
N VAL A 19 -10.95 7.38 -7.07
CA VAL A 19 -11.81 6.21 -7.07
C VAL A 19 -10.90 5.05 -6.69
N LYS A 20 -11.12 4.47 -5.51
CA LYS A 20 -10.42 3.25 -5.14
C LYS A 20 -10.78 2.22 -6.19
N VAL A 21 -9.81 1.78 -6.97
CA VAL A 21 -10.02 0.79 -8.03
C VAL A 21 -10.03 -0.58 -7.37
N GLN A 22 -11.11 -1.34 -7.56
CA GLN A 22 -11.16 -2.71 -7.10
C GLN A 22 -10.22 -3.56 -7.96
N CYS A 23 -9.43 -4.42 -7.33
CA CYS A 23 -8.43 -5.24 -8.01
C CYS A 23 -8.47 -6.67 -7.49
N ARG A 24 -8.00 -7.62 -8.30
CA ARG A 24 -7.66 -8.98 -7.85
C ARG A 24 -6.17 -9.26 -7.95
N HIS A 25 -5.45 -8.50 -8.76
CA HIS A 25 -4.02 -8.60 -8.96
C HIS A 25 -3.40 -7.20 -9.11
N ASP A 26 -2.12 -7.06 -8.74
CA ASP A 26 -1.37 -5.80 -8.86
C ASP A 26 -1.33 -5.26 -10.29
N THR A 27 -1.43 -6.12 -11.29
CA THR A 27 -1.47 -5.75 -12.72
C THR A 27 -2.70 -4.94 -13.12
N GLU A 28 -3.74 -4.93 -12.27
CA GLU A 28 -4.95 -4.11 -12.47
C GLU A 28 -4.81 -2.70 -11.87
N CYS A 29 -3.74 -2.45 -11.11
CA CYS A 29 -3.44 -1.18 -10.47
C CYS A 29 -2.41 -0.37 -11.27
N GLY A 30 -2.26 0.91 -10.92
CA GLY A 30 -1.22 1.77 -11.50
C GLY A 30 0.20 1.25 -11.22
N SER A 31 1.18 1.75 -11.97
CA SER A 31 2.60 1.36 -11.80
C SER A 31 3.19 1.71 -10.43
N ASP A 32 2.57 2.64 -9.70
CA ASP A 32 2.94 3.07 -8.34
C ASP A 32 1.97 2.52 -7.27
N GLU A 33 1.18 1.50 -7.60
CA GLU A 33 0.14 0.94 -6.75
C GLU A 33 0.22 -0.60 -6.67
N CYS A 34 -0.34 -1.16 -5.60
CA CYS A 34 -0.51 -2.60 -5.41
C CYS A 34 -1.94 -2.92 -4.99
N CYS A 35 -2.33 -4.20 -5.09
CA CYS A 35 -3.65 -4.64 -4.70
C CYS A 35 -3.72 -4.99 -3.21
N TYR A 36 -4.30 -4.08 -2.41
CA TYR A 36 -4.47 -4.27 -0.97
C TYR A 36 -5.75 -5.04 -0.63
N TYR A 37 -5.60 -6.22 0.00
CA TYR A 37 -6.71 -7.01 0.51
C TYR A 37 -7.06 -6.64 1.96
N HIS A 38 -8.14 -5.88 2.12
CA HIS A 38 -8.63 -5.41 3.42
C HIS A 38 -9.02 -6.53 4.41
N GLU A 39 -9.31 -7.74 3.94
CA GLU A 39 -9.79 -8.83 4.80
C GLU A 39 -8.68 -9.58 5.56
N GLY A 40 -7.40 -9.24 5.32
CA GLY A 40 -6.28 -9.93 5.97
C GLY A 40 -6.21 -11.43 5.62
N PRO A 41 -5.23 -12.18 6.14
CA PRO A 41 -5.20 -13.63 5.94
C PRO A 41 -6.41 -14.28 6.58
N ILE A 42 -7.12 -15.13 5.83
CA ILE A 42 -8.28 -15.88 6.33
C ILE A 42 -7.83 -16.78 7.49
N VAL A 43 -8.21 -16.44 8.72
CA VAL A 43 -8.02 -17.30 9.89
C VAL A 43 -9.17 -18.30 9.97
N VAL A 44 -9.03 -19.42 9.27
CA VAL A 44 -9.97 -20.54 9.38
C VAL A 44 -9.61 -21.44 10.55
N SER A 45 -10.55 -21.61 11.48
CA SER A 45 -10.48 -22.69 12.47
C SER A 45 -10.95 -23.99 11.81
N LYS A 46 -10.15 -25.07 11.92
CA LYS A 46 -10.47 -26.42 11.37
C LYS A 46 -11.87 -26.94 11.77
N LYS A 47 -12.49 -26.40 12.83
CA LYS A 47 -13.82 -26.82 13.31
C LYS A 47 -15.00 -26.25 12.51
N ARG A 48 -14.79 -25.34 11.55
CA ARG A 48 -15.87 -24.62 10.82
C ARG A 48 -15.99 -24.93 9.32
N GLU A 49 -15.28 -25.94 8.81
CA GLU A 49 -15.27 -26.28 7.37
C GLU A 49 -16.65 -26.64 6.78
N SER A 50 -17.66 -26.90 7.61
CA SER A 50 -18.97 -27.42 7.18
C SER A 50 -20.15 -26.42 7.18
N ILE A 51 -19.98 -25.13 7.54
CA ILE A 51 -21.14 -24.22 7.72
C ILE A 51 -21.13 -22.94 6.86
N LEU A 52 -20.03 -22.56 6.20
CA LEU A 52 -20.01 -21.31 5.43
C LEU A 52 -20.03 -21.56 3.92
N PRO A 53 -20.97 -20.94 3.16
CA PRO A 53 -20.94 -20.99 1.71
C PRO A 53 -19.66 -20.29 1.23
N PHE A 54 -18.78 -21.08 0.61
CA PHE A 54 -17.47 -20.70 0.06
C PHE A 54 -17.51 -19.51 -0.92
N SER A 55 -18.69 -19.12 -1.39
CA SER A 55 -18.88 -18.09 -2.41
C SER A 55 -18.80 -16.65 -1.91
N SER A 56 -18.80 -16.40 -0.59
CA SER A 56 -18.81 -15.04 -0.04
C SER A 56 -17.41 -14.49 0.32
N MET A 57 -16.33 -15.24 0.03
CA MET A 57 -15.03 -15.08 0.72
C MET A 57 -13.88 -14.51 -0.13
N ILE A 58 -14.14 -14.03 -1.34
CA ILE A 58 -13.13 -13.31 -2.14
C ILE A 58 -13.71 -11.96 -2.55
N GLN A 59 -13.85 -11.05 -1.59
CA GLN A 59 -13.92 -9.63 -1.93
C GLN A 59 -12.53 -9.23 -2.42
N GLY A 60 -12.42 -8.82 -3.68
CA GLY A 60 -11.16 -8.33 -4.25
C GLY A 60 -10.56 -7.20 -3.41
N GLY A 61 -9.27 -6.94 -3.62
CA GLY A 61 -8.59 -5.83 -2.97
C GLY A 61 -8.94 -4.48 -3.58
N TRP A 62 -8.23 -3.47 -3.12
CA TRP A 62 -8.28 -2.11 -3.65
C TRP A 62 -6.87 -1.63 -3.98
N CYS A 63 -6.71 -0.91 -5.08
CA CYS A 63 -5.43 -0.32 -5.42
C CYS A 63 -5.04 0.71 -4.36
N GLU A 64 -3.88 0.48 -3.75
CA GLU A 64 -3.27 1.33 -2.74
C GLU A 64 -1.85 1.69 -3.20
N LYS A 65 -1.43 2.93 -2.96
CA LYS A 65 -0.11 3.40 -3.40
C LYS A 65 1.01 2.73 -2.63
N TYR A 66 2.08 2.38 -3.32
CA TYR A 66 3.33 2.04 -2.67
C TYR A 66 3.92 3.22 -1.89
N LYS A 67 4.66 2.88 -0.84
CA LYS A 67 5.47 3.84 -0.11
C LYS A 67 6.74 4.18 -0.88
N THR A 68 7.03 5.47 -0.94
CA THR A 68 8.22 6.02 -1.60
C THR A 68 9.42 6.05 -0.65
N GLU A 69 10.60 6.32 -1.19
CA GLU A 69 11.84 6.43 -0.42
C GLU A 69 11.70 7.43 0.75
N GLY A 70 12.23 7.05 1.92
CA GLY A 70 12.15 7.84 3.15
C GLY A 70 10.83 7.73 3.92
N GLN A 71 9.77 7.18 3.34
CA GLN A 71 8.51 6.98 4.05
C GLN A 71 8.60 5.84 5.08
N SER A 72 7.89 6.01 6.19
CA SER A 72 7.82 5.02 7.28
C SER A 72 7.13 3.74 6.84
N CYS A 73 7.77 2.61 7.06
CA CYS A 73 7.29 1.30 6.65
C CYS A 73 7.17 0.33 7.84
N SER A 74 6.40 -0.73 7.68
CA SER A 74 6.18 -1.77 8.69
C SER A 74 6.01 -3.13 8.04
N GLY A 75 6.84 -4.10 8.45
CA GLY A 75 6.70 -5.48 8.00
C GLY A 75 5.35 -6.11 8.39
N ILE A 76 4.74 -5.66 9.49
CA ILE A 76 3.43 -6.12 9.94
C ILE A 76 2.33 -5.62 8.99
N ALA A 77 2.42 -4.37 8.54
CA ALA A 77 1.45 -3.81 7.60
C ALA A 77 1.50 -4.54 6.25
N LYS A 78 2.71 -4.85 5.75
CA LYS A 78 2.88 -5.72 4.57
C LYS A 78 2.20 -7.08 4.75
N MET A 79 2.37 -7.70 5.91
CA MET A 79 1.76 -9.00 6.22
C MET A 79 0.24 -8.95 6.30
N ASN A 80 -0.31 -7.78 6.65
CA ASN A 80 -1.75 -7.52 6.64
C ASN A 80 -2.29 -7.14 5.25
N GLY A 81 -1.46 -7.20 4.21
CA GLY A 81 -1.85 -6.96 2.82
C GLY A 81 -1.61 -5.54 2.32
N HIS A 82 -1.15 -4.60 3.15
CA HIS A 82 -0.93 -3.21 2.72
C HIS A 82 0.25 -3.08 1.74
N CYS A 83 0.15 -2.08 0.87
CA CYS A 83 1.22 -1.64 0.01
C CYS A 83 2.28 -0.90 0.85
N GLU A 84 3.37 -1.59 1.14
CA GLU A 84 4.54 -0.99 1.80
C GLU A 84 5.50 -0.42 0.74
N CYS A 85 6.82 -0.58 0.91
CA CYS A 85 7.81 -0.02 0.00
C CYS A 85 7.62 -0.50 -1.44
N GLY A 86 7.70 0.44 -2.39
CA GLY A 86 7.56 0.15 -3.81
C GLY A 86 8.70 -0.66 -4.41
N PRO A 87 8.58 -1.02 -5.70
CA PRO A 87 9.61 -1.78 -6.42
C PRO A 87 11.00 -1.12 -6.30
N GLY A 88 12.02 -1.92 -6.00
CA GLY A 88 13.40 -1.44 -5.83
C GLY A 88 13.69 -0.78 -4.47
N LEU A 89 12.72 -0.76 -3.55
CA LEU A 89 12.89 -0.27 -2.18
C LEU A 89 12.73 -1.42 -1.17
N THR A 90 13.50 -1.34 -0.08
CA THR A 90 13.46 -2.27 1.04
C THR A 90 13.10 -1.51 2.32
N CYS A 91 12.19 -2.07 3.12
CA CYS A 91 11.87 -1.52 4.44
C CYS A 91 12.99 -1.84 5.43
N THR A 92 13.72 -0.81 5.86
CA THR A 92 14.93 -0.98 6.69
C THR A 92 14.78 -0.22 8.01
N VAL A 93 15.17 -0.87 9.10
CA VAL A 93 15.19 -0.24 10.42
C VAL A 93 16.21 0.89 10.44
N VAL A 94 15.76 2.09 10.78
CA VAL A 94 16.63 3.23 11.00
C VAL A 94 17.16 3.12 12.42
N SER A 95 18.46 2.86 12.56
CA SER A 95 19.12 2.78 13.86
C SER A 95 19.25 4.18 14.46
N THR A 96 18.20 4.70 15.08
CA THR A 96 18.31 5.87 15.96
C THR A 96 19.09 5.43 17.20
N HIS A 97 20.18 6.13 17.53
CA HIS A 97 21.01 5.93 18.73
C HIS A 97 20.22 6.25 20.02
N THR A 98 19.13 5.54 20.27
CA THR A 98 18.25 5.80 21.41
C THR A 98 17.92 4.47 22.06
N SER A 99 18.45 4.32 23.26
CA SER A 99 18.44 3.14 24.10
C SER A 99 17.06 2.50 24.20
N PHE A 100 17.01 1.20 23.92
CA PHE A 100 16.11 0.21 24.52
C PHE A 100 14.68 0.71 24.87
N GLN A 101 13.77 0.68 23.88
CA GLN A 101 12.35 0.42 24.18
C GLN A 101 11.97 -0.94 23.62
N LYS A 102 12.16 -1.98 24.44
CA LYS A 102 11.87 -3.40 24.20
C LYS A 102 10.40 -3.73 23.89
N ARG A 103 9.55 -2.74 23.59
CA ARG A 103 8.09 -2.91 23.37
C ARG A 103 7.48 -2.07 22.26
N LYS A 104 8.23 -1.19 21.59
CA LYS A 104 7.74 -0.41 20.43
C LYS A 104 8.71 -0.65 19.28
N GLY A 105 8.21 -1.14 18.15
CA GLY A 105 9.04 -1.49 16.99
C GLY A 105 9.96 -0.33 16.62
N LEU A 106 11.20 -0.64 16.25
CA LEU A 106 12.13 0.38 15.78
C LEU A 106 11.54 1.08 14.54
N PRO A 107 11.75 2.40 14.38
CA PRO A 107 11.32 3.10 13.18
C PRO A 107 12.02 2.47 11.96
N ALA A 108 11.24 2.18 10.92
CA ALA A 108 11.77 1.67 9.66
C ALA A 108 11.29 2.56 8.51
N THR A 109 12.13 2.71 7.49
CA THR A 109 11.83 3.52 6.30
C THR A 109 12.18 2.76 5.02
N CYS A 110 11.54 3.15 3.92
CA CYS A 110 11.86 2.61 2.60
C CYS A 110 13.18 3.21 2.09
N VAL A 111 14.14 2.36 1.75
CA VAL A 111 15.44 2.73 1.19
C VAL A 111 15.74 1.91 -0.06
N GLN A 112 16.56 2.39 -0.98
CA GLN A 112 16.91 1.62 -2.17
C GLN A 112 17.54 0.26 -1.84
N THR A 113 17.12 -0.77 -2.56
CA THR A 113 17.70 -2.10 -2.45
C THR A 113 19.15 -2.04 -2.94
N GLN A 114 20.13 -2.17 -2.04
CA GLN A 114 21.53 -2.25 -2.45
C GLN A 114 21.78 -3.56 -3.21
N THR A 115 21.89 -3.47 -4.53
CA THR A 115 22.34 -4.59 -5.36
C THR A 115 23.85 -4.74 -5.13
N LYS A 116 24.28 -5.80 -4.43
CA LYS A 116 25.69 -6.19 -4.46
C LYS A 116 25.98 -6.65 -5.89
N GLY A 117 26.79 -5.86 -6.60
CA GLY A 117 27.32 -6.20 -7.93
C GLY A 117 28.32 -7.36 -7.86
#